data_AF-R0I2P2-F1
#
_entry.id   AF-R0I2P2-F1
#
_cell.length_a   1.000
_cell.length_b   1.000
_cell.length_c   1.000
_cell.angle_alpha   90.00
_cell.angle_beta   90.00
_cell.angle_gamma   90.00
#
_symmetry.space_group_name_H-M   'P 1'
#
loop_
_entity.id
_entity.type
_entity.pdbx_description
1 polymer ?
#
loop_
_entity_poly.entity_id
_entity_poly.type
_entity_poly.pdbx_seq_one_letter_code
_entity_poly.pdbx_strand_id
1 'polypeptide(L)'
;MGKVSWLLNLLNHANKQESVETLDKNGVLMASSSGFKMPLHYPRYTKEDYKEMEEWRLDLLLSDYGLLAFHDNTLHEKRAFAMETFLWLHHP
;
A
#
# COMPACT_ATOMS: atom_id res chain seq x y z
N MET A 1 32.75 -6.33 8.89
CA MET A 1 32.77 -5.01 8.23
C MET A 1 32.19 -5.20 6.83
N GLY A 2 31.12 -4.48 6.47
CA GLY A 2 30.41 -4.69 5.20
C GLY A 2 28.99 -4.12 5.19
N LYS A 3 28.83 -2.87 5.64
CA LYS A 3 27.58 -2.10 5.59
C LYS A 3 27.72 -1.06 4.47
N VAL A 4 27.18 -1.32 3.27
CA VAL A 4 26.83 -0.31 2.24
C VAL A 4 26.01 -0.93 1.09
N SER A 5 26.06 -2.25 0.87
CA SER A 5 25.40 -2.87 -0.28
C SER A 5 23.87 -2.81 -0.26
N TRP A 6 23.23 -2.79 0.91
CA TRP A 6 21.77 -2.77 1.02
C TRP A 6 21.16 -1.42 0.62
N LEU A 7 21.82 -0.30 0.93
CA LEU A 7 21.33 1.03 0.56
C LEU A 7 21.48 1.30 -0.94
N LEU A 8 22.57 0.85 -1.56
CA LEU A 8 22.77 0.99 -3.01
C LEU A 8 21.77 0.13 -3.80
N ASN A 9 21.42 -1.06 -3.30
CA ASN A 9 20.43 -1.90 -3.96
C ASN A 9 19.01 -1.31 -3.87
N LEU A 10 18.66 -0.63 -2.78
CA LEU A 10 17.37 0.04 -2.60
C LEU A 10 17.24 1.31 -3.46
N LEU A 11 18.29 2.13 -3.53
CA LEU A 11 18.35 3.29 -4.43
C LEU A 11 18.28 2.88 -5.91
N ASN A 12 18.94 1.77 -6.28
CA ASN A 12 18.82 1.23 -7.63
C ASN A 12 17.41 0.73 -7.95
N HIS A 13 16.68 0.20 -6.96
CA HIS A 13 15.30 -0.26 -7.16
C HIS A 13 14.31 0.90 -7.27
N ALA A 14 14.54 2.00 -6.54
CA ALA A 14 13.72 3.22 -6.62
C ALA A 14 13.97 4.02 -7.91
N ASN A 15 15.19 4.00 -8.45
CA ASN A 15 15.54 4.70 -9.69
C ASN A 15 15.11 3.96 -10.97
N LYS A 16 14.48 2.78 -10.83
CA LYS A 16 13.96 1.99 -11.97
C LYS A 16 12.46 2.17 -12.16
N GLN A 17 11.95 3.38 -11.90
CA GLN A 17 10.70 3.83 -12.52
C GLN A 17 11.03 4.32 -13.93
N GLU A 18 11.18 3.36 -14.84
CA GLU A 18 11.10 3.66 -16.26
C GLU A 18 9.67 4.10 -16.53
N SER A 19 9.46 5.41 -16.67
CA SER A 19 8.22 5.96 -17.19
C SER A 19 8.11 5.49 -18.64
N VAL A 20 7.50 4.33 -18.84
CA VAL A 20 7.09 3.89 -20.17
C VAL A 20 5.95 4.81 -20.59
N GLU A 21 6.33 5.97 -21.12
CA GLU A 21 5.44 6.89 -21.80
C GLU A 21 5.08 6.27 -23.15
N THR A 22 4.00 5.49 -23.18
CA THR A 22 3.43 5.05 -24.45
C THR A 22 2.76 6.26 -25.11
N LEU A 23 3.50 6.93 -25.97
CA LEU A 23 2.98 7.97 -26.85
C LEU A 23 2.05 7.34 -27.89
N ASP A 24 0.74 7.60 -27.78
CA ASP A 24 -0.18 7.38 -28.89
C ASP A 24 0.16 8.32 -30.06
N LYS A 25 -0.17 7.91 -31.29
CA LYS A 25 0.15 8.63 -32.54
C LYS A 25 -0.45 10.05 -32.60
N ASN A 26 -1.35 10.39 -31.67
CA ASN A 26 -1.95 11.71 -31.54
C ASN A 26 -1.31 12.58 -30.42
N GLY A 27 -0.19 12.16 -29.82
CA GLY A 27 0.58 12.97 -28.86
C GLY A 27 -0.06 13.12 -27.47
N VAL A 28 -1.00 12.24 -27.11
CA VAL A 28 -1.63 12.23 -25.78
C VAL A 28 -0.84 11.32 -24.85
N LEU A 29 -0.26 11.89 -23.78
CA LEU A 29 0.36 11.15 -22.69
C LEU A 29 -0.72 10.41 -21.89
N MET A 30 -0.83 9.10 -22.11
CA MET A 30 -1.58 8.22 -21.20
C MET A 30 -0.69 7.92 -19.99
N ALA A 31 -0.75 8.78 -18.97
CA ALA A 31 -0.11 8.49 -17.70
C ALA A 31 -0.61 7.12 -17.20
N SER A 32 0.30 6.19 -16.98
CA SER A 32 -0.01 4.93 -16.30
C SER A 32 -0.64 5.28 -14.95
N SER A 33 -1.90 4.88 -14.76
CA SER A 33 -2.71 5.30 -13.61
C SER A 33 -2.27 4.71 -12.27
N SER A 34 -1.03 4.21 -12.16
CA SER A 34 -0.46 3.55 -10.98
C SER A 34 0.49 4.46 -10.17
N GLY A 35 0.24 5.78 -10.16
CA GLY A 35 0.85 6.65 -9.16
C GLY A 35 0.27 6.35 -7.78
N PHE A 36 1.09 6.46 -6.72
CA PHE A 36 0.60 6.44 -5.33
C PHE A 36 -0.42 7.57 -5.17
N LYS A 37 -1.71 7.21 -5.08
CA LYS A 37 -2.77 8.16 -4.75
C LYS A 37 -2.69 8.38 -3.26
N MET A 38 -2.36 9.60 -2.84
CA MET A 38 -2.41 9.99 -1.43
C MET A 38 -3.84 9.71 -0.92
N PRO A 39 -4.05 8.74 -0.02
CA PRO A 39 -5.38 8.51 0.53
C PRO A 39 -5.73 9.73 1.40
N LEU A 40 -6.70 10.54 0.97
CA LEU A 40 -7.10 11.74 1.71
C LEU A 40 -7.80 11.43 3.05
N HIS A 41 -8.23 10.19 3.26
CA HIS A 41 -9.09 9.81 4.38
C HIS A 41 -8.63 8.52 5.03
N TYR A 42 -8.15 8.63 6.27
CA TYR A 42 -7.87 7.51 7.13
C TYR A 42 -9.13 6.64 7.33
N PRO A 43 -9.01 5.30 7.41
CA PRO A 43 -10.17 4.44 7.54
C PRO A 43 -10.90 4.72 8.85
N ARG A 44 -12.23 4.84 8.80
CA ARG A 44 -13.08 5.12 9.98
C ARG A 44 -13.92 3.91 10.39
N TYR A 45 -13.34 2.72 10.25
CA TYR A 45 -13.99 1.48 10.67
C TYR A 45 -13.83 1.28 12.18
N THR A 46 -14.87 0.76 12.81
CA THR A 46 -14.84 0.34 14.21
C THR A 46 -14.06 -0.95 14.37
N LYS A 47 -13.76 -1.32 15.62
CA LYS A 47 -13.10 -2.60 15.91
C LYS A 47 -13.94 -3.79 15.45
N GLU A 48 -15.25 -3.69 15.60
CA GLU A 48 -16.22 -4.71 15.21
C GLU A 48 -16.25 -4.86 13.69
N ASP A 49 -16.24 -3.73 12.95
CA ASP A 49 -16.16 -3.75 11.49
C ASP A 49 -14.93 -4.53 11.00
N TYR A 50 -13.75 -4.35 11.62
CA TYR A 50 -12.55 -5.10 11.25
C TYR A 50 -12.65 -6.60 11.56
N LYS A 51 -13.31 -6.98 12.67
CA LYS A 51 -13.48 -8.39 13.03
C LYS A 51 -14.37 -9.12 12.02
N GLU A 52 -15.37 -8.45 11.49
CA GLU A 52 -16.31 -9.00 10.50
C GLU A 52 -15.83 -8.84 9.06
N MET A 53 -14.82 -7.97 8.81
CA MET A 53 -14.31 -7.68 7.48
C MET A 53 -13.79 -8.93 6.77
N GLU A 54 -14.26 -9.16 5.55
CA GLU A 54 -13.81 -10.25 4.67
C GLU A 54 -12.38 -10.01 4.16
N GLU A 55 -11.69 -11.10 3.79
CA GLU A 55 -10.28 -11.08 3.39
C GLU A 55 -9.99 -10.15 2.22
N TRP A 56 -10.79 -10.24 1.14
CA TRP A 56 -10.59 -9.40 -0.04
C TRP A 56 -10.71 -7.91 0.27
N ARG A 57 -11.53 -7.54 1.25
CA ARG A 57 -11.71 -6.14 1.65
C ARG A 57 -10.53 -5.65 2.47
N LEU A 58 -9.92 -6.52 3.27
CA LEU A 58 -8.64 -6.23 3.94
C LEU A 58 -7.50 -6.12 2.93
N ASP A 59 -7.45 -6.99 1.91
CA ASP A 59 -6.41 -6.93 0.88
C ASP A 59 -6.49 -5.61 0.10
N LEU A 60 -7.70 -5.20 -0.31
CA LEU A 60 -7.91 -3.89 -0.93
C LEU A 60 -7.52 -2.75 0.00
N LEU A 61 -7.96 -2.79 1.27
CA LEU A 61 -7.62 -1.78 2.26
C LEU A 61 -6.11 -1.66 2.47
N LEU A 62 -5.39 -2.77 2.62
CA LEU A 62 -3.95 -2.75 2.83
C LEU A 62 -3.23 -2.28 1.56
N SER A 63 -3.67 -2.73 0.39
CA SER A 63 -3.16 -2.28 -0.90
C SER A 63 -3.32 -0.78 -1.13
N ASP A 64 -4.49 -0.22 -0.82
CA ASP A 64 -4.77 1.23 -0.95
C ASP A 64 -3.84 2.10 -0.08
N TYR A 65 -3.30 1.53 0.99
CA TYR A 65 -2.33 2.17 1.89
C TYR A 65 -0.88 1.76 1.63
N GLY A 66 -0.62 1.00 0.56
CA GLY A 66 0.73 0.55 0.17
C GLY A 66 1.29 -0.55 1.08
N LEU A 67 0.46 -1.23 1.86
CA LEU A 67 0.80 -2.28 2.81
C LEU A 67 0.74 -3.68 2.14
N LEU A 68 1.36 -3.81 0.96
CA LEU A 68 1.30 -5.01 0.12
C LEU A 68 2.03 -6.24 0.71
N ALA A 69 2.86 -6.05 1.73
CA ALA A 69 3.60 -7.12 2.40
C ALA A 69 2.71 -8.14 3.12
N PHE A 70 1.41 -7.85 3.25
CA PHE A 70 0.46 -8.63 4.04
C PHE A 70 -0.51 -9.47 3.20
N HIS A 71 -0.36 -9.51 1.87
CA HIS A 71 -1.25 -10.29 1.00
C HIS A 71 -1.20 -11.80 1.27
N ASP A 72 -0.02 -12.33 1.64
CA ASP A 72 0.19 -13.77 1.91
C ASP A 72 -0.11 -14.18 3.38
N ASN A 73 -0.56 -13.23 4.22
CA ASN A 73 -0.87 -13.49 5.62
C ASN A 73 -2.24 -14.15 5.79
N THR A 74 -2.44 -14.79 6.94
CA THR A 74 -3.76 -15.33 7.30
C THR A 74 -4.77 -14.19 7.53
N LEU A 75 -6.07 -14.46 7.30
CA LEU A 75 -7.15 -13.51 7.57
C LEU A 75 -7.10 -12.94 9.01
N HIS A 76 -6.73 -13.75 9.99
CA HIS A 76 -6.61 -13.30 11.38
C HIS A 76 -5.49 -12.27 11.55
N GLU A 77 -4.32 -12.51 10.96
CA GLU A 77 -3.18 -11.58 11.00
C GLU A 77 -3.49 -10.28 10.25
N LYS A 78 -4.17 -10.35 9.09
CA LYS A 78 -4.61 -9.17 8.34
C LYS A 78 -5.53 -8.28 9.18
N ARG A 79 -6.49 -8.88 9.91
CA ARG A 79 -7.39 -8.15 10.83
C ARG A 79 -6.64 -7.54 11.99
N ALA A 80 -5.76 -8.30 12.64
CA ALA A 80 -4.97 -7.80 13.76
C ALA A 80 -4.12 -6.59 13.34
N PHE A 81 -3.42 -6.72 12.22
CA PHE A 81 -2.60 -5.65 11.67
C PHE A 81 -3.42 -4.42 11.27
N ALA A 82 -4.55 -4.60 10.59
CA ALA A 82 -5.45 -3.50 10.23
C ALA A 82 -6.03 -2.79 11.46
N MET A 83 -6.42 -3.53 12.50
CA MET A 83 -6.87 -2.95 13.77
C MET A 83 -5.76 -2.15 14.46
N GLU A 84 -4.54 -2.67 14.52
CA GLU A 84 -3.40 -1.96 15.13
C GLU A 84 -2.98 -0.72 14.33
N THR A 85 -3.09 -0.78 13.01
CA THR A 85 -2.65 0.29 12.09
C THR A 85 -3.70 1.38 11.93
N PHE A 86 -4.99 1.02 11.92
CA PHE A 86 -6.10 1.90 11.56
C PHE A 86 -7.08 2.22 12.69
N LEU A 87 -7.02 1.56 13.85
CA LEU A 87 -7.75 2.05 15.02
C LEU A 87 -6.91 3.12 15.71
N TRP A 88 -7.24 4.38 15.43
CA TRP A 88 -6.68 5.47 16.22
C TRP A 88 -7.16 5.32 17.66
N LEU A 89 -6.24 5.17 18.61
CA LEU A 89 -6.55 5.35 20.01
C LEU A 89 -7.01 6.79 20.14
N HIS A 90 -8.33 7.01 20.28
CA HIS A 90 -8.80 8.24 20.90
C HIS A 90 -8.19 8.26 22.29
N HIS A 91 -7.05 8.93 22.40
CA HIS A 91 -6.49 9.33 23.67
C HIS A 91 -7.62 10.11 24.37
N PRO A 92 -8.03 9.70 25.58
CA PRO A 92 -9.14 10.31 26.29
C PRO A 92 -8.92 11.81 26.53
#